data_AF-A0AAP3E3P9-F1
#
_entry.id   AF-A0AAP3E3P9-F1
#
_cell.length_a   1.000
_cell.length_b   1.000
_cell.length_c   1.000
_cell.angle_alpha   90.00
_cell.angle_beta   90.00
_cell.angle_gamma   90.00
#
_symmetry.space_group_name_H-M   'P 1'
#
loop_
_entity.id
_entity.type
_entity.pdbx_description
1 polymer ?
#
loop_
_entity_poly.entity_id
_entity_poly.type
_entity_poly.pdbx_seq_one_letter_code
_entity_poly.pdbx_strand_id
1 'polypeptide(L)'
;MEAVYTEDDCISSLQEAARKLGKSPTQAEYRELDFSPCVTHICDIVGGWNDAKRAASIETYEQVGEAYDHVPLYPDSNGYERWVHTHKGEQAEVSVHRLLAVSEFGFDAVADKQIHHKEPIPWFNTPDNIIALTKRQHLALHILMEDFDVILD
;
A
#
# COMPACT_ATOMS: atom_id res chain seq x y z
N MET A 1 -18.06 22.01 -9.15
CA MET A 1 -17.37 22.87 -8.18
C MET A 1 -17.17 21.98 -6.96
N GLU A 2 -15.98 21.41 -6.77
CA GLU A 2 -15.70 20.65 -5.56
C GLU A 2 -15.88 21.59 -4.36
N ALA A 3 -16.65 21.17 -3.37
CA ALA A 3 -16.80 21.94 -2.14
C ALA A 3 -15.43 22.01 -1.46
N VAL A 4 -14.97 23.22 -1.15
CA VAL A 4 -13.76 23.42 -0.36
C VAL A 4 -14.14 23.19 1.10
N TYR A 5 -13.67 22.09 1.68
CA TYR A 5 -13.86 21.79 3.09
C TYR A 5 -12.76 22.42 3.93
N THR A 6 -13.12 22.81 5.16
CA THR A 6 -12.21 23.30 6.18
C THR A 6 -11.88 22.21 7.21
N GLU A 7 -10.87 22.44 8.03
CA GLU A 7 -10.55 21.56 9.17
C GLU A 7 -11.76 21.41 10.12
N ASP A 8 -12.51 22.49 10.36
CA ASP A 8 -13.72 22.47 11.20
C ASP A 8 -14.84 21.59 10.60
N ASP A 9 -14.99 21.57 9.27
CA ASP A 9 -15.95 20.68 8.59
C ASP A 9 -15.57 19.21 8.80
N CYS A 10 -14.28 18.89 8.69
CA CYS A 10 -13.73 17.56 8.94
C CYS A 10 -13.99 17.13 10.39
N ILE A 11 -13.68 18.00 11.36
CA ILE A 11 -13.88 17.74 12.80
C ILE A 11 -15.37 17.52 13.12
N SER A 12 -16.24 18.40 12.63
CA SER A 12 -17.68 18.34 12.90
C SER A 12 -18.31 17.08 12.35
N SER A 13 -17.92 16.68 11.13
CA SER A 13 -18.44 15.44 10.51
C SER A 13 -18.01 14.19 11.28
N LEU A 14 -16.78 14.15 11.82
CA LEU A 14 -16.30 13.06 12.67
C LEU A 14 -17.06 12.96 13.99
N GLN A 15 -17.34 14.10 14.63
CA GLN A 15 -18.13 14.14 15.86
C GLN A 15 -19.57 13.66 15.61
N GLU A 16 -20.17 14.05 14.48
CA GLU A 16 -21.50 13.60 14.07
C GLU A 16 -21.53 12.09 13.82
N ALA A 17 -20.56 11.56 13.08
CA ALA A 17 -20.44 10.13 12.84
C ALA A 17 -20.28 9.36 14.16
N ALA A 18 -19.44 9.85 15.07
CA ALA A 18 -19.26 9.23 16.38
C ALA A 18 -20.56 9.21 17.19
N ARG A 19 -21.35 10.29 17.14
CA ARG A 19 -22.64 10.38 17.80
C ARG A 19 -23.66 9.40 17.21
N LYS A 20 -23.69 9.24 15.88
CA LYS A 20 -24.58 8.27 15.22
C LYS A 20 -24.24 6.82 15.56
N LEU A 21 -22.95 6.49 15.64
CA LEU A 21 -22.50 5.13 15.97
C LEU A 21 -22.50 4.84 17.47
N GLY A 22 -22.54 5.88 18.32
CA GLY A 22 -22.35 5.76 19.77
C GLY A 22 -20.92 5.37 20.16
N LYS A 23 -19.97 5.42 19.22
CA LYS A 23 -18.55 5.08 19.39
C LYS A 23 -17.69 5.85 18.39
N SER A 24 -16.38 5.90 18.61
CA SER A 24 -15.46 6.47 17.62
C SER A 24 -15.49 5.66 16.31
N PRO A 25 -15.67 6.29 15.13
CA PRO A 25 -15.84 5.58 13.86
C PRO A 25 -14.52 5.03 13.32
N THR A 26 -14.50 3.82 12.77
CA THR A 26 -13.44 3.40 11.83
C THR A 26 -13.60 4.12 10.48
N GLN A 27 -12.56 4.11 9.63
CA GLN A 27 -12.70 4.67 8.27
C GLN A 27 -13.79 3.95 7.45
N ALA A 28 -13.91 2.62 7.63
CA ALA A 28 -14.92 1.82 6.94
C ALA A 28 -16.33 2.22 7.38
N GLU A 29 -16.59 2.26 8.68
CA GLU A 29 -17.88 2.67 9.23
C GLU A 29 -18.23 4.11 8.84
N TYR A 30 -17.26 5.02 8.81
CA TYR A 30 -17.50 6.39 8.36
C TYR A 30 -17.93 6.44 6.88
N ARG A 31 -17.30 5.65 6.00
CA ARG A 31 -17.67 5.56 4.57
C ARG A 31 -19.08 5.00 4.39
N GLU A 32 -19.48 4.02 5.19
CA GLU A 32 -20.82 3.42 5.14
C GLU A 32 -21.93 4.41 5.54
N LEU A 33 -21.61 5.39 6.37
CA LEU A 33 -22.54 6.43 6.79
C LEU A 33 -22.74 7.55 5.76
N ASP A 34 -22.03 7.49 4.62
CA ASP A 34 -22.11 8.43 3.50
C ASP A 34 -21.97 9.90 3.92
N PHE A 35 -21.03 10.16 4.84
CA PHE A 35 -20.73 11.51 5.27
C PHE A 35 -19.84 12.27 4.27
N SER A 36 -20.02 13.59 4.30
CA SER A 36 -19.19 14.56 3.60
C SER A 36 -18.61 15.51 4.65
N PRO A 37 -17.29 15.82 4.64
CA PRO A 37 -16.26 15.39 3.68
C PRO A 37 -15.93 13.89 3.75
N CYS A 38 -15.49 13.29 2.64
CA CYS A 38 -15.09 11.87 2.67
C CYS A 38 -13.76 11.66 3.40
N VAL A 39 -13.44 10.41 3.74
CA VAL A 39 -12.21 10.05 4.47
C VAL A 39 -10.95 10.64 3.85
N THR A 40 -10.84 10.64 2.52
CA THR A 40 -9.69 11.21 1.80
C THR A 40 -9.53 12.70 2.08
N HIS A 41 -10.60 13.48 1.96
CA HIS A 41 -10.56 14.92 2.26
C HIS A 41 -10.19 15.20 3.72
N ILE A 42 -10.70 14.39 4.66
CA ILE A 42 -10.37 14.53 6.09
C ILE A 42 -8.87 14.29 6.33
N CYS A 43 -8.30 13.24 5.73
CA CYS A 43 -6.87 13.00 5.84
C CYS A 43 -6.06 14.11 5.14
N ASP A 44 -6.45 14.56 3.94
CA ASP A 44 -5.70 15.59 3.22
C ASP A 44 -5.68 16.94 3.98
N ILE A 45 -6.77 17.30 4.65
CA ILE A 45 -6.90 18.57 5.38
C ILE A 45 -6.29 18.50 6.77
N VAL A 46 -6.55 17.42 7.52
CA VAL A 46 -6.19 17.30 8.95
C VAL A 46 -4.93 16.45 9.16
N GLY A 47 -4.38 15.87 8.09
CA GLY A 47 -3.19 15.02 8.05
C GLY A 47 -3.54 13.52 8.03
N GLY A 48 -4.08 13.00 9.11
CA GLY A 48 -4.37 11.56 9.24
C GLY A 48 -5.65 11.28 10.01
N TRP A 49 -6.20 10.07 9.85
CA TRP A 49 -7.46 9.70 10.50
C TRP A 49 -7.41 9.81 12.03
N ASN A 50 -6.28 9.40 12.63
CA ASN A 50 -6.09 9.53 14.07
C ASN A 50 -5.79 10.98 14.48
N ASP A 51 -5.17 11.80 13.64
CA ASP A 51 -5.04 13.23 13.88
C ASP A 51 -6.40 13.93 13.90
N ALA A 52 -7.25 13.60 12.92
CA ALA A 52 -8.61 14.11 12.85
C ALA A 52 -9.46 13.67 14.05
N LYS A 53 -9.31 12.43 14.52
CA LYS A 53 -9.95 11.96 15.77
C LYS A 53 -9.47 12.69 17.01
N ARG A 54 -8.15 12.97 17.11
CA ARG A 54 -7.58 13.79 18.19
C ARG A 54 -8.18 15.19 18.17
N ALA A 55 -8.21 15.84 17.00
CA ALA A 55 -8.78 17.17 16.82
C ALA A 55 -10.28 17.19 17.19
N ALA A 56 -11.01 16.13 16.81
CA ALA A 56 -12.42 15.94 17.17
C ALA A 56 -12.66 15.56 18.63
N SER A 57 -11.62 15.38 19.44
CA SER A 57 -11.69 14.95 20.84
C SER A 57 -12.47 13.64 21.02
N ILE A 58 -12.35 12.71 20.07
CA ILE A 58 -12.93 11.37 20.13
C ILE A 58 -11.85 10.31 20.26
N GLU A 59 -12.20 9.15 20.82
CA GLU A 59 -11.27 8.06 21.07
C GLU A 59 -10.49 7.70 19.79
N THR A 60 -9.17 7.74 19.87
CA THR A 60 -8.30 7.25 18.81
C THR A 60 -8.10 5.77 19.00
N TYR A 61 -8.01 5.03 17.89
CA TYR A 61 -7.42 3.71 17.98
C TYR A 61 -5.92 3.93 18.07
N GLU A 62 -5.28 3.46 19.13
CA GLU A 62 -3.89 3.07 18.98
C GLU A 62 -3.90 2.09 17.83
N GLN A 63 -3.28 2.46 16.71
CA GLN A 63 -2.73 1.40 15.92
C GLN A 63 -1.80 0.72 16.91
N VAL A 64 -2.19 -0.50 17.31
CA VAL A 64 -1.21 -1.49 17.68
C VAL A 64 -0.43 -1.68 16.39
N GLY A 65 0.45 -0.72 16.08
CA GLY A 65 1.73 -1.09 15.54
C GLY A 65 2.20 -2.02 16.62
N GLU A 66 2.00 -3.33 16.42
CA GLU A 66 3.01 -4.23 16.89
C GLU A 66 4.30 -3.54 16.46
N ALA A 67 5.06 -3.10 17.46
CA ALA A 67 6.37 -2.55 17.22
C ALA A 67 7.12 -3.72 16.59
N TYR A 68 6.98 -3.87 15.27
CA TYR A 68 7.68 -4.92 14.58
C TYR A 68 9.13 -4.49 14.72
N ASP A 69 9.90 -5.25 15.49
CA ASP A 69 11.35 -5.07 15.61
C ASP A 69 12.05 -5.12 14.22
N HIS A 70 11.32 -5.55 13.19
CA HIS A 70 11.75 -5.72 11.81
C HIS A 70 10.62 -5.35 10.84
N VAL A 71 10.96 -5.09 9.57
CA VAL A 71 9.92 -4.92 8.55
C VAL A 71 9.30 -6.29 8.23
N PRO A 72 7.97 -6.48 8.35
CA PRO A 72 7.35 -7.77 8.08
C PRO A 72 7.43 -8.15 6.59
N LEU A 73 7.58 -9.45 6.36
CA LEU A 73 7.65 -10.07 5.04
C LEU A 73 6.31 -10.72 4.70
N TYR A 74 5.68 -10.30 3.61
CA TYR A 74 4.41 -10.84 3.12
C TYR A 74 4.51 -11.24 1.64
N PRO A 75 3.97 -12.40 1.22
CA PRO A 75 3.75 -12.67 -0.19
C PRO A 75 2.57 -11.82 -0.73
N ASP A 76 2.63 -11.45 -2.00
CA ASP A 76 1.48 -10.93 -2.74
C ASP A 76 0.51 -12.04 -3.16
N SER A 77 -0.57 -11.65 -3.85
CA SER A 77 -1.56 -12.61 -4.38
C SER A 77 -0.98 -13.61 -5.39
N ASN A 78 0.18 -13.29 -5.98
CA ASN A 78 0.90 -14.11 -6.95
C ASN A 78 2.09 -14.85 -6.30
N GLY A 79 2.27 -14.76 -4.98
CA GLY A 79 3.35 -15.41 -4.23
C GLY A 79 4.67 -14.64 -4.16
N TYR A 80 4.79 -13.43 -4.73
CA TYR A 80 6.02 -12.64 -4.67
C TYR A 80 6.19 -12.00 -3.29
N GLU A 81 7.36 -12.23 -2.71
CA GLU A 81 7.72 -11.69 -1.40
C GLU A 81 7.91 -10.16 -1.41
N ARG A 82 7.27 -9.49 -0.46
CA ARG A 82 7.34 -8.03 -0.23
C ARG A 82 7.63 -7.72 1.22
N TRP A 83 8.51 -6.75 1.45
CA TRP A 83 8.60 -6.05 2.72
C TRP A 83 7.63 -4.88 2.72
N VAL A 84 6.77 -4.82 3.73
CA VAL A 84 5.71 -3.81 3.83
C VAL A 84 5.80 -3.14 5.19
N HIS A 85 5.80 -1.81 5.23
CA HIS A 85 5.82 -1.06 6.47
C HIS A 85 4.89 0.16 6.39
N THR A 86 4.20 0.43 7.49
CA THR A 86 3.39 1.64 7.63
C THR A 86 4.06 2.57 8.64
N HIS A 87 4.45 3.75 8.20
CA HIS A 87 5.01 4.79 9.05
C HIS A 87 4.13 6.04 8.99
N LYS A 88 3.64 6.50 10.15
CA LYS A 88 2.78 7.70 10.26
C LYS A 88 1.57 7.70 9.32
N GLY A 89 0.97 6.53 9.10
CA GLY A 89 -0.20 6.37 8.22
C GLY A 89 0.13 6.24 6.73
N GLU A 90 1.40 6.39 6.34
CA GLU A 90 1.87 6.12 4.98
C GLU A 90 2.40 4.69 4.89
N GLN A 91 1.89 3.92 3.94
CA GLN A 91 2.36 2.57 3.65
C GLN A 91 3.43 2.62 2.55
N ALA A 92 4.55 1.95 2.79
CA ALA A 92 5.58 1.71 1.79
C ALA A 92 5.80 0.20 1.64
N GLU A 93 6.10 -0.23 0.42
CA GLU A 93 6.43 -1.61 0.11
C GLU A 93 7.61 -1.73 -0.86
N VAL A 94 8.37 -2.81 -0.72
CA VAL A 94 9.47 -3.18 -1.62
C VAL A 94 9.42 -4.68 -1.89
N SER A 95 9.38 -5.07 -3.16
CA SER A 95 9.53 -6.48 -3.57
C SER A 95 10.96 -6.97 -3.31
N VAL A 96 11.09 -8.15 -2.70
CA VAL A 96 12.39 -8.74 -2.34
C VAL A 96 13.28 -8.91 -3.58
N HIS A 97 12.71 -9.42 -4.68
CA HIS A 97 13.45 -9.60 -5.94
C HIS A 97 13.94 -8.28 -6.55
N ARG A 98 13.21 -7.16 -6.34
CA ARG A 98 13.66 -5.84 -6.81
C ARG A 98 14.82 -5.32 -5.98
N LEU A 99 14.77 -5.53 -4.67
CA LEU A 99 15.87 -5.12 -3.81
C LEU A 99 17.14 -5.94 -4.08
N LEU A 100 17.00 -7.27 -4.29
CA LEU A 100 18.09 -8.12 -4.73
C LEU A 100 18.66 -7.65 -6.07
N ALA A 101 17.80 -7.32 -7.04
CA ALA A 101 18.29 -6.77 -8.31
C ALA A 101 19.07 -5.46 -8.14
N VAL A 102 18.66 -4.59 -7.21
CA VAL A 102 19.40 -3.35 -6.90
C VAL A 102 20.75 -3.67 -6.26
N SER A 103 20.85 -4.68 -5.37
CA SER A 103 22.12 -5.07 -4.77
C SER A 103 23.10 -5.67 -5.78
N GLU A 104 22.59 -6.44 -6.75
CA GLU A 104 23.42 -7.11 -7.76
C GLU A 104 23.79 -6.22 -8.95
N PHE A 105 22.86 -5.38 -9.42
CA PHE A 105 23.02 -4.63 -10.68
C PHE A 105 23.18 -3.11 -10.48
N GLY A 106 22.87 -2.60 -9.28
CA GLY A 106 22.81 -1.17 -8.99
C GLY A 106 21.47 -0.52 -9.35
N PHE A 107 21.16 0.60 -8.70
CA PHE A 107 19.88 1.30 -8.83
C PHE A 107 19.58 1.73 -10.27
N ASP A 108 20.52 2.40 -10.94
CA ASP A 108 20.33 2.92 -12.30
C ASP A 108 20.06 1.80 -13.33
N ALA A 109 20.61 0.61 -13.09
CA ALA A 109 20.39 -0.54 -13.97
C ALA A 109 18.98 -1.15 -13.80
N VAL A 110 18.27 -0.83 -12.71
CA VAL A 110 17.01 -1.45 -12.30
C VAL A 110 15.81 -0.49 -12.36
N ALA A 111 16.02 0.81 -12.13
CA ALA A 111 14.95 1.80 -11.92
C ALA A 111 13.80 1.69 -12.95
N ASP A 112 14.14 1.62 -14.24
CA ASP A 112 13.19 1.57 -15.35
C ASP A 112 12.95 0.16 -15.93
N LYS A 113 13.34 -0.89 -15.19
CA LYS A 113 13.26 -2.28 -15.64
C LYS A 113 12.34 -3.12 -14.77
N GLN A 114 11.81 -4.18 -15.39
CA GLN A 114 11.12 -5.27 -14.71
C GLN A 114 12.14 -6.34 -14.32
N ILE A 115 11.99 -6.89 -13.13
CA ILE A 115 12.82 -8.00 -12.69
C ILE A 115 12.06 -9.27 -12.99
N HIS A 116 12.67 -10.09 -13.84
CA HIS A 116 12.12 -11.35 -14.27
C HIS A 116 12.84 -12.48 -13.54
N HIS A 117 12.09 -13.47 -13.07
CA HIS A 117 12.65 -14.72 -12.60
C HIS A 117 12.81 -15.68 -13.78
N LYS A 118 14.02 -16.21 -13.99
CA LYS A 118 14.31 -17.15 -15.08
C LYS A 118 13.57 -18.48 -14.87
N GLU A 119 13.56 -18.95 -13.64
CA GLU A 119 12.68 -20.00 -13.14
C GLU A 119 11.46 -19.32 -12.49
N PRO A 120 10.22 -19.57 -12.95
CA PRO A 120 9.02 -18.81 -12.56
C PRO A 120 8.50 -19.18 -11.16
N ILE A 121 9.38 -19.14 -10.16
CA ILE A 121 9.09 -19.45 -8.76
C ILE A 121 9.21 -18.13 -7.96
N PRO A 122 8.09 -17.51 -7.53
CA PRO A 122 8.07 -16.15 -6.97
C PRO A 122 8.95 -15.92 -5.73
N TRP A 123 9.15 -16.96 -4.91
CA TRP A 123 9.98 -16.93 -3.71
C TRP A 123 11.44 -17.33 -3.96
N PHE A 124 11.81 -17.75 -5.20
CA PHE A 124 13.17 -18.19 -5.52
C PHE A 124 14.08 -17.00 -5.88
N ASN A 125 14.39 -16.20 -4.87
CA ASN A 125 15.14 -14.95 -4.98
C ASN A 125 16.65 -15.17 -4.86
N THR A 126 17.30 -15.60 -5.95
CA THR A 126 18.77 -15.72 -6.04
C THR A 126 19.33 -14.82 -7.16
N PRO A 127 20.57 -14.31 -7.05
CA PRO A 127 21.20 -13.51 -8.11
C PRO A 127 21.16 -14.20 -9.48
N ASP A 128 21.37 -15.52 -9.50
CA ASP A 128 21.37 -16.31 -10.74
C ASP A 128 19.97 -16.47 -11.33
N ASN A 129 18.91 -16.39 -10.53
CA ASN A 129 17.53 -16.57 -10.98
C ASN A 129 16.87 -15.25 -11.42
N ILE A 130 17.47 -14.09 -11.20
CA ILE A 130 16.87 -12.80 -11.58
C ILE A 130 17.56 -12.16 -12.78
N ILE A 131 16.80 -11.38 -13.55
CA ILE A 131 17.33 -10.53 -14.62
C ILE A 131 16.50 -9.26 -14.76
N ALA A 132 17.17 -8.12 -14.94
CA ALA A 132 16.50 -6.84 -15.18
C ALA A 132 16.26 -6.64 -16.69
N LEU A 133 14.99 -6.62 -17.09
CA LEU A 133 14.54 -6.51 -18.48
C LEU A 133 13.74 -5.23 -18.69
N THR A 134 13.90 -4.60 -19.86
CA THR A 134 12.92 -3.61 -20.30
C THR A 134 11.55 -4.27 -20.49
N LYS A 135 10.46 -3.50 -20.40
CA LYS A 135 9.10 -3.99 -20.66
C LYS A 135 8.97 -4.76 -21.98
N ARG A 136 9.66 -4.29 -23.03
CA ARG A 136 9.69 -4.96 -24.35
C ARG A 136 10.39 -6.31 -24.30
N GLN A 137 11.53 -6.39 -23.61
CA GLN A 137 12.27 -7.65 -23.45
C GLN A 137 11.49 -8.65 -22.60
N HIS A 138 10.88 -8.19 -21.51
CA HIS A 138 10.05 -9.01 -20.63
C HIS A 138 8.86 -9.62 -21.38
N LEU A 139 8.13 -8.80 -22.15
CA LEU A 139 7.02 -9.27 -22.98
C LEU A 139 7.48 -10.25 -24.06
N ALA A 140 8.58 -9.94 -24.76
CA ALA A 140 9.12 -10.84 -25.77
C ALA A 140 9.52 -12.19 -25.16
N LEU A 141 10.06 -12.18 -23.92
CA LEU A 141 10.46 -13.39 -23.22
C LEU A 141 9.25 -14.28 -22.89
N HIS A 142 8.15 -13.75 -22.35
CA HIS A 142 6.91 -14.53 -22.12
C HIS A 142 6.19 -14.97 -23.40
N ILE A 143 6.49 -14.38 -24.56
CA ILE A 143 5.99 -14.89 -25.85
C ILE A 143 6.85 -16.07 -26.33
N LEU A 144 8.16 -16.02 -26.09
CA LEU A 144 9.12 -17.03 -26.52
C LEU A 144 9.19 -18.24 -25.57
N MET A 145 9.06 -17.97 -24.27
CA MET A 145 8.83 -18.95 -23.22
C MET A 145 7.31 -19.02 -23.10
N GLU A 146 6.67 -19.98 -23.76
CA GLU A 146 5.22 -20.19 -23.67
C GLU A 146 4.82 -20.49 -22.20
N ASP A 147 4.59 -19.45 -21.39
CA ASP A 147 4.09 -19.60 -20.03
C ASP A 147 2.60 -19.94 -20.08
N PHE A 148 2.34 -21.23 -19.91
CA PHE A 148 1.10 -21.76 -19.34
C PHE A 148 0.89 -21.18 -17.95
N ASP A 149 0.12 -20.09 -17.85
CA ASP A 149 -0.89 -19.86 -16.80
C ASP A 149 -1.63 -18.55 -17.10
N VAL A 150 -2.26 -18.53 -18.27
CA VAL A 150 -3.38 -17.64 -18.53
C VAL A 150 -4.57 -18.23 -17.79
N ILE A 151 -4.74 -17.89 -16.51
CA ILE A 151 -6.07 -17.92 -15.90
C ILE A 151 -6.83 -16.75 -16.53
N LEU A 152 -7.43 -17.01 -17.69
CA LEU A 152 -8.63 -16.32 -18.11
C LEU A 152 -9.79 -17.02 -17.39
N ASP A 153 -10.49 -16.20 -16.61
CA ASP A 153 -11.84 -16.32 -16.07
C ASP A 153 -12.74 -17.45 -16.62
#